data_AF-A0A7W7CKT7-F1
#
_entry.id   AF-A0A7W7CKT7-F1
#
_cell.length_a   1.000
_cell.length_b   1.000
_cell.length_c   1.000
_cell.angle_alpha   90.00
_cell.angle_beta   90.00
_cell.angle_gamma   90.00
#
_symmetry.space_group_name_H-M   'P 1'
#
loop_
_entity.id
_entity.type
_entity.pdbx_description
1 polymer ?
#
loop_
_entity_poly.entity_id
_entity_poly.type
_entity_poly.pdbx_seq_one_letter_code
_entity_poly.pdbx_strand_id
1 'polypeptide(L)'
;MSVPARQVNESSGVIRTAVLTVATGGTTFLVTNGLDQPQATCIILSILIGGIVLITRFLIAFEKRLAEVEKLGAAGMADMKRLVGDAFFKISEATDLFGSVEASALQTDVVTQLVRNSTLISPDSPPIVHRFVEAKIKETSDFLKQLSDGSTVTYYGEDRDWLLGLTRHATASIDAISLASVDHDLWNSEIGLRYLDAQRRAARNGMRVRRIFVLERPDPELGAKLLGAYEEQRQMAIDVRLLVRSAVPTPLQIQLRDLVVFDDIVAYETTPTISDPHLAQVAETRLVLTAARVKDCSQMFRELWELSCEPGTGQRNA
;
A
#
# COMPACT_ATOMS: atom_id res chain seq x y z
N MET A 1 17.10 -45.95 -5.69
CA MET A 1 17.91 -45.96 -6.93
C MET A 1 19.38 -45.77 -6.55
N SER A 2 20.13 -46.87 -6.65
CA SER A 2 21.54 -46.96 -7.05
C SER A 2 22.47 -45.78 -6.76
N VAL A 3 23.19 -45.87 -5.63
CA VAL A 3 24.58 -45.39 -5.50
C VAL A 3 25.45 -46.58 -5.85
N PRO A 4 26.15 -46.61 -7.00
CA PRO A 4 27.62 -46.44 -6.96
C PRO A 4 28.28 -45.99 -8.31
N ALA A 5 29.42 -45.27 -8.26
CA ALA A 5 30.36 -45.23 -9.40
C ALA A 5 31.75 -44.62 -9.08
N ARG A 6 31.93 -43.89 -7.96
CA ARG A 6 33.11 -43.03 -7.80
C ARG A 6 34.35 -43.70 -7.18
N GLN A 7 34.24 -44.91 -6.62
CA GLN A 7 35.37 -45.56 -5.92
C GLN A 7 36.34 -46.36 -6.83
N VAL A 8 35.96 -46.68 -8.07
CA VAL A 8 36.79 -47.57 -8.92
C VAL A 8 37.96 -46.83 -9.60
N ASN A 9 37.91 -45.49 -9.71
CA ASN A 9 38.91 -44.73 -10.47
C ASN A 9 40.12 -44.25 -9.64
N GLU A 10 40.01 -44.15 -8.32
CA GLU A 10 41.11 -43.67 -7.46
C GLU A 10 42.17 -44.75 -7.20
N SER A 11 41.77 -46.03 -7.09
CA SER A 11 42.69 -47.15 -6.88
C SER A 11 43.65 -47.33 -8.07
N SER A 12 43.17 -47.09 -9.29
CA SER A 12 43.96 -47.12 -10.53
C SER A 12 45.10 -46.09 -10.54
N GLY A 13 44.85 -44.87 -10.02
CA GLY A 13 45.84 -43.79 -10.01
C GLY A 13 47.01 -44.05 -9.07
N VAL A 14 46.71 -44.56 -7.87
CA VAL A 14 47.74 -44.89 -6.86
C VAL A 14 48.57 -46.08 -7.32
N ILE A 15 47.91 -47.14 -7.83
CA ILE A 15 48.58 -48.35 -8.34
C ILE A 15 49.47 -48.00 -9.54
N ARG A 16 48.99 -47.19 -10.49
CA ARG A 16 49.79 -46.77 -11.66
C ARG A 16 51.01 -45.94 -11.26
N THR A 17 50.89 -45.11 -10.22
CA THR A 17 52.00 -44.30 -9.72
C THR A 17 53.05 -45.15 -9.00
N ALA A 18 52.61 -46.12 -8.19
CA ALA A 18 53.50 -47.08 -7.55
C ALA A 18 54.25 -47.95 -8.57
N VAL A 19 53.53 -48.50 -9.57
CA VAL A 19 54.12 -49.33 -10.62
C VAL A 19 55.15 -48.56 -11.44
N LEU A 20 54.87 -47.31 -11.80
CA LEU A 20 55.80 -46.52 -12.60
C LEU A 20 57.05 -46.12 -11.80
N THR A 21 56.91 -45.84 -10.51
CA THR A 21 58.03 -45.50 -9.61
C THR A 21 58.95 -46.71 -9.42
N VAL A 22 58.36 -47.90 -9.21
CA VAL A 22 59.10 -49.16 -9.14
C VAL A 22 59.79 -49.47 -10.47
N ALA A 23 59.12 -49.24 -11.60
CA ALA A 23 59.69 -49.45 -12.92
C ALA A 23 60.88 -48.51 -13.20
N THR A 24 60.80 -47.23 -12.83
CA THR A 24 61.89 -46.25 -13.01
C THR A 24 63.06 -46.50 -12.07
N GLY A 25 62.81 -46.85 -10.80
CA GLY A 25 63.85 -47.28 -9.87
C GLY A 25 64.55 -48.57 -10.35
N GLY A 26 63.77 -49.53 -10.84
CA GLY A 26 64.28 -50.80 -11.38
C GLY A 26 65.11 -50.63 -12.65
N THR A 27 64.68 -49.79 -13.60
CA THR A 27 65.49 -49.48 -14.79
C THR A 27 66.78 -48.75 -14.43
N THR A 28 66.72 -47.80 -13.49
CA THR A 28 67.90 -47.12 -12.98
C THR A 28 68.89 -48.12 -12.39
N PHE A 29 68.43 -49.08 -11.57
CA PHE A 29 69.28 -50.11 -10.99
C PHE A 29 69.95 -50.98 -12.06
N LEU A 30 69.18 -51.43 -13.07
CA LEU A 30 69.71 -52.26 -14.15
C LEU A 30 70.76 -51.53 -14.99
N VAL A 31 70.52 -50.26 -15.33
CA VAL A 31 71.47 -49.43 -16.09
C VAL A 31 72.75 -49.17 -15.29
N THR A 32 72.61 -48.87 -13.99
CA THR A 32 73.77 -48.54 -13.14
C THR A 32 74.62 -49.79 -12.83
N ASN A 33 73.98 -50.96 -12.69
CA ASN A 33 74.66 -52.24 -12.50
C ASN A 33 75.38 -52.71 -13.77
N GLY A 34 74.86 -52.41 -14.96
CA GLY A 34 75.51 -52.70 -16.25
C GLY A 34 76.74 -51.82 -16.55
N LEU A 35 76.98 -50.78 -15.74
CA LEU A 35 78.12 -49.86 -15.85
C LEU A 35 79.22 -50.13 -14.78
N ASP A 36 79.21 -51.32 -14.16
CA ASP A 36 80.17 -51.77 -13.12
C ASP A 36 80.34 -50.80 -11.94
N GLN A 37 79.28 -50.08 -11.59
CA GLN A 37 79.29 -49.20 -10.42
C GLN A 37 79.20 -50.00 -9.12
N PRO A 38 79.81 -49.52 -8.01
CA PRO A 38 79.69 -50.17 -6.71
C PRO A 38 78.21 -50.34 -6.33
N GLN A 39 77.85 -51.54 -5.85
CA GLN A 39 76.45 -51.92 -5.56
C GLN A 39 75.74 -50.94 -4.63
N ALA A 40 76.48 -50.34 -3.68
CA ALA A 40 75.98 -49.28 -2.81
C ALA A 40 75.51 -48.04 -3.59
N THR A 41 76.25 -47.62 -4.60
CA THR A 41 75.94 -46.47 -5.46
C THR A 41 74.68 -46.74 -6.30
N CYS A 42 74.52 -47.95 -6.82
CA CYS A 42 73.33 -48.35 -7.60
C CYS A 42 72.04 -48.27 -6.78
N ILE A 43 72.08 -48.72 -5.51
CA ILE A 43 70.93 -48.68 -4.61
C ILE A 43 70.59 -47.23 -4.24
N ILE A 44 71.59 -46.42 -3.90
CA ILE A 44 71.39 -45.01 -3.56
C ILE A 44 70.78 -44.25 -4.74
N LEU A 45 71.27 -44.45 -5.96
CA LEU A 45 70.77 -43.75 -7.16
C LEU A 45 69.34 -44.15 -7.51
N SER A 46 69.01 -45.45 -7.37
CA SER A 46 67.66 -45.98 -7.61
C SER A 46 66.63 -45.42 -6.62
N ILE A 47 66.98 -45.38 -5.33
CA ILE A 47 66.14 -44.79 -4.28
C ILE A 47 65.95 -43.29 -4.52
N LEU A 48 67.03 -42.58 -4.86
CA LEU A 48 66.98 -41.14 -5.13
C LEU A 48 66.08 -40.81 -6.33
N ILE A 49 66.29 -41.49 -7.46
CA ILE A 49 65.52 -41.25 -8.69
C ILE A 49 64.05 -41.67 -8.50
N GLY A 50 63.81 -42.82 -7.86
CA GLY A 50 62.45 -43.25 -7.50
C GLY A 50 61.74 -42.27 -6.58
N GLY A 51 62.45 -41.73 -5.57
CA GLY A 51 61.91 -40.71 -4.66
C GLY A 51 61.53 -39.41 -5.37
N ILE A 52 62.39 -38.91 -6.27
CA ILE A 52 62.13 -37.69 -7.05
C ILE A 52 60.90 -37.86 -7.95
N VAL A 53 60.78 -39.02 -8.63
CA VAL A 53 59.64 -39.33 -9.49
C VAL A 53 58.34 -39.38 -8.67
N LEU A 54 58.38 -40.01 -7.49
CA LEU A 54 57.23 -40.09 -6.59
C LEU A 54 56.78 -38.69 -6.12
N ILE A 55 57.70 -37.85 -5.66
CA ILE A 55 57.40 -36.48 -5.20
C ILE A 55 56.81 -35.64 -6.34
N THR A 56 57.40 -35.70 -7.52
CA THR A 56 56.93 -34.95 -8.69
C THR A 56 55.51 -35.37 -9.08
N ARG A 57 55.25 -36.68 -9.07
CA ARG A 57 53.91 -37.24 -9.34
C ARG A 57 52.89 -36.80 -8.29
N PHE A 58 53.28 -36.81 -7.03
CA PHE A 58 52.44 -36.36 -5.93
C PHE A 58 52.06 -34.88 -6.08
N LEU A 59 53.02 -34.01 -6.39
CA LEU A 59 52.78 -32.58 -6.61
C LEU A 59 51.78 -32.32 -7.75
N ILE A 60 51.95 -33.00 -8.89
CA ILE A 60 51.02 -32.87 -10.03
C ILE A 60 49.60 -33.36 -9.68
N ALA A 61 49.49 -34.45 -8.91
CA ALA A 61 48.19 -34.95 -8.47
C ALA A 61 47.53 -34.01 -7.47
N PHE A 62 48.32 -33.38 -6.60
CA PHE A 62 47.85 -32.41 -5.62
C PHE A 62 47.34 -31.13 -6.31
N GLU A 63 48.08 -30.57 -7.27
CA GLU A 63 47.65 -29.40 -8.05
C GLU A 63 46.31 -29.63 -8.76
N LYS A 64 46.13 -30.82 -9.37
CA LYS A 64 44.85 -31.16 -10.01
C LYS A 64 43.68 -31.19 -9.03
N ARG A 65 43.88 -31.78 -7.84
CA ARG A 65 42.85 -31.82 -6.81
C ARG A 65 42.55 -30.43 -6.26
N LEU A 66 43.57 -29.59 -6.07
CA LEU A 66 43.40 -28.22 -5.61
C LEU A 66 42.57 -27.40 -6.62
N ALA A 67 42.87 -27.53 -7.92
CA ALA A 67 42.13 -26.85 -8.98
C ALA A 67 40.66 -27.31 -9.08
N GLU A 68 40.38 -28.60 -8.85
CA GLU A 68 38.99 -29.10 -8.78
C GLU A 68 38.24 -28.55 -7.57
N VAL A 69 38.88 -28.46 -6.41
CA VAL A 69 38.30 -27.89 -5.19
C VAL A 69 38.07 -26.39 -5.32
N GLU A 70 39.00 -25.64 -5.91
CA GLU A 70 38.82 -24.20 -6.18
C GLU A 70 37.67 -23.96 -7.14
N LYS A 71 37.52 -24.76 -8.20
CA LYS A 71 36.37 -24.64 -9.11
C LYS A 71 35.05 -24.93 -8.42
N LEU A 72 35.00 -25.96 -7.57
CA LEU A 72 33.79 -26.29 -6.80
C LEU A 72 33.46 -25.18 -5.78
N GLY A 73 34.48 -24.64 -5.10
CA GLY A 73 34.35 -23.55 -4.14
C GLY A 73 33.88 -22.25 -4.80
N ALA A 74 34.46 -21.89 -5.95
CA ALA A 74 34.08 -20.69 -6.69
C ALA A 74 32.64 -20.76 -7.22
N ALA A 75 32.23 -21.93 -7.77
CA ALA A 75 30.87 -22.14 -8.23
C ALA A 75 29.85 -22.11 -7.07
N GLY A 76 30.15 -22.81 -5.97
CA GLY A 76 29.30 -22.80 -4.78
C GLY A 76 29.18 -21.42 -4.13
N MET A 77 30.27 -20.64 -4.10
CA MET A 77 30.28 -19.27 -3.58
C MET A 77 29.45 -18.32 -4.46
N ALA A 78 29.49 -18.49 -5.79
CA ALA A 78 28.70 -17.69 -6.72
C ALA A 78 27.19 -17.99 -6.56
N ASP A 79 26.81 -19.25 -6.44
CA ASP A 79 25.42 -19.65 -6.20
C ASP A 79 24.92 -19.18 -4.83
N MET A 80 25.75 -19.32 -3.79
CA MET A 80 25.44 -18.79 -2.46
C MET A 80 25.22 -17.27 -2.50
N LYS A 81 26.14 -16.53 -3.15
CA LYS A 81 26.03 -15.06 -3.29
C LYS A 81 24.76 -14.66 -4.03
N ARG A 82 24.34 -15.42 -5.05
CA ARG A 82 23.11 -15.17 -5.80
C ARG A 82 21.86 -15.42 -4.95
N LEU A 83 21.77 -16.59 -4.29
CA LEU A 83 20.64 -16.93 -3.44
C LEU A 83 20.49 -15.97 -2.25
N VAL A 84 21.61 -15.61 -1.62
CA VAL A 84 21.65 -14.61 -0.56
C VAL A 84 21.24 -13.25 -1.11
N GLY A 85 21.78 -12.82 -2.25
CA GLY A 85 21.41 -11.55 -2.89
C GLY A 85 19.92 -11.45 -3.20
N ASP A 86 19.33 -12.48 -3.82
CA ASP A 86 17.91 -12.52 -4.19
C ASP A 86 17.00 -12.50 -2.94
N ALA A 87 17.37 -13.21 -1.88
CA ALA A 87 16.63 -13.22 -0.63
C ALA A 87 16.73 -11.88 0.13
N PHE A 88 17.94 -11.30 0.21
CA PHE A 88 18.15 -9.99 0.83
C PHE A 88 17.44 -8.88 0.07
N PHE A 89 17.37 -8.93 -1.26
CA PHE A 89 16.65 -7.93 -2.05
C PHE A 89 15.15 -7.93 -1.73
N LYS A 90 14.52 -9.11 -1.68
CA LYS A 90 13.09 -9.23 -1.32
C LYS A 90 12.79 -8.84 0.13
N ILE A 91 13.71 -9.16 1.05
CA ILE A 91 13.59 -8.74 2.45
C ILE A 91 13.77 -7.23 2.56
N SER A 92 14.72 -6.64 1.82
CA SER A 92 14.95 -5.19 1.79
C SER A 92 13.72 -4.44 1.34
N GLU A 93 13.11 -4.83 0.21
CA GLU A 93 11.93 -4.13 -0.32
C GLU A 93 10.73 -4.16 0.65
N ALA A 94 10.44 -5.33 1.23
CA ALA A 94 9.39 -5.44 2.24
C ALA A 94 9.71 -4.64 3.51
N THR A 95 10.97 -4.66 3.95
CA THR A 95 11.43 -3.90 5.13
C THR A 95 11.39 -2.40 4.87
N ASP A 96 11.75 -1.94 3.68
CA ASP A 96 11.72 -0.54 3.27
C ASP A 96 10.27 -0.02 3.17
N LEU A 97 9.34 -0.85 2.68
CA LEU A 97 7.91 -0.54 2.68
C LEU A 97 7.34 -0.45 4.10
N PHE A 98 7.66 -1.41 4.98
CA PHE A 98 7.24 -1.34 6.39
C PHE A 98 7.89 -0.16 7.14
N GLY A 99 9.16 0.15 6.85
CA GLY A 99 9.83 1.32 7.38
C GLY A 99 9.20 2.63 6.88
N SER A 100 8.76 2.68 5.62
CA SER A 100 8.01 3.82 5.07
C SER A 100 6.63 3.98 5.72
N VAL A 101 5.97 2.88 6.08
CA VAL A 101 4.70 2.90 6.84
C VAL A 101 4.94 3.38 8.27
N GLU A 102 5.99 2.93 8.95
CA GLU A 102 6.35 3.37 10.30
C GLU A 102 6.74 4.86 10.36
N ALA A 103 7.34 5.38 9.28
CA ALA A 103 7.63 6.79 9.12
C ALA A 103 6.40 7.64 8.72
N SER A 104 5.30 7.01 8.32
CA SER A 104 4.06 7.71 7.95
C SER A 104 3.22 8.05 9.18
N ALA A 105 2.28 8.98 9.03
CA ALA A 105 1.31 9.30 10.08
C ALA A 105 0.22 8.21 10.26
N LEU A 106 0.20 7.18 9.41
CA LEU A 106 -0.74 6.07 9.51
C LEU A 106 -0.27 5.05 10.55
N GLN A 107 -1.21 4.47 11.30
CA GLN A 107 -0.89 3.44 12.29
C GLN A 107 -0.41 2.15 11.60
N THR A 108 0.84 1.75 11.87
CA THR A 108 1.48 0.54 11.32
C THR A 108 0.66 -0.73 11.55
N ASP A 109 -0.08 -0.80 12.67
CA ASP A 109 -0.93 -1.93 13.01
C ASP A 109 -2.08 -2.14 12.00
N VAL A 110 -2.67 -1.06 11.47
CA VAL A 110 -3.79 -1.14 10.52
C VAL A 110 -3.34 -1.70 9.18
N VAL A 111 -2.17 -1.25 8.69
CA VAL A 111 -1.58 -1.75 7.44
C VAL A 111 -1.18 -3.22 7.58
N THR A 112 -0.61 -3.58 8.73
CA THR A 112 -0.26 -4.98 9.04
C THR A 112 -1.50 -5.89 9.08
N GLN A 113 -2.62 -5.40 9.64
CA GLN A 113 -3.89 -6.12 9.64
C GLN A 113 -4.43 -6.33 8.21
N LEU A 114 -4.34 -5.33 7.34
CA LEU A 114 -4.77 -5.46 5.94
C LEU A 114 -4.00 -6.58 5.22
N VAL A 115 -2.67 -6.55 5.31
CA VAL A 115 -1.81 -7.58 4.69
C VAL A 115 -2.12 -8.95 5.28
N ARG A 116 -2.19 -9.08 6.61
CA ARG A 116 -2.51 -10.35 7.27
C ARG A 116 -3.86 -10.89 6.80
N ASN A 117 -4.90 -10.07 6.79
CA ASN A 117 -6.24 -10.50 6.40
C ASN A 117 -6.32 -10.91 4.93
N SER A 118 -5.57 -10.24 4.04
CA SER A 118 -5.50 -10.67 2.63
C SER A 118 -4.88 -12.06 2.45
N THR A 119 -3.94 -12.47 3.32
CA THR A 119 -3.32 -13.81 3.26
C THR A 119 -4.24 -14.94 3.76
N LEU A 120 -5.31 -14.61 4.48
CA LEU A 120 -6.28 -15.59 4.99
C LEU A 120 -7.27 -16.04 3.90
N ILE A 121 -7.26 -15.41 2.73
CA ILE A 121 -8.12 -15.79 1.61
C ILE A 121 -7.58 -17.09 1.02
N SER A 122 -8.29 -18.19 1.29
CA SER A 122 -7.87 -19.52 0.85
C SER A 122 -7.71 -19.59 -0.67
N PRO A 123 -6.69 -20.28 -1.20
CA PRO A 123 -6.56 -20.59 -2.63
C PRO A 123 -7.77 -21.35 -3.21
N ASP A 124 -8.53 -22.03 -2.35
CA ASP A 124 -9.74 -22.77 -2.74
C ASP A 124 -10.99 -21.87 -2.82
N SER A 125 -10.85 -20.57 -2.59
CA SER A 125 -12.00 -19.64 -2.64
C SER A 125 -12.52 -19.50 -4.08
N PRO A 126 -13.84 -19.28 -4.25
CA PRO A 126 -14.40 -19.05 -5.58
C PRO A 126 -13.70 -17.88 -6.32
N PRO A 127 -13.47 -17.95 -7.64
CA PRO A 127 -12.72 -16.93 -8.38
C PRO A 127 -13.29 -15.50 -8.28
N ILE A 128 -14.59 -15.36 -7.99
CA ILE A 128 -15.20 -14.05 -7.76
C ILE A 128 -14.70 -13.39 -6.46
N VAL A 129 -14.40 -14.17 -5.42
CA VAL A 129 -13.89 -13.66 -4.14
C VAL A 129 -12.52 -13.06 -4.32
N HIS A 130 -11.61 -13.77 -5.01
CA HIS A 130 -10.27 -13.26 -5.31
C HIS A 130 -10.32 -11.97 -6.12
N ARG A 131 -11.05 -11.97 -7.24
CA ARG A 131 -11.19 -10.78 -8.10
C ARG A 131 -11.79 -9.60 -7.36
N PHE A 132 -12.77 -9.85 -6.48
CA PHE A 132 -13.38 -8.79 -5.69
C PHE A 132 -12.41 -8.18 -4.68
N VAL A 133 -11.63 -9.00 -3.96
CA VAL A 133 -10.65 -8.49 -3.01
C VAL A 133 -9.50 -7.77 -3.72
N GLU A 134 -8.98 -8.31 -4.82
CA GLU A 134 -7.96 -7.63 -5.63
C GLU A 134 -8.47 -6.26 -6.11
N ALA A 135 -9.71 -6.19 -6.59
CA ALA A 135 -10.33 -4.92 -6.99
C ALA A 135 -10.41 -3.93 -5.81
N LYS A 136 -10.78 -4.39 -4.60
CA LYS A 136 -10.88 -3.53 -3.41
C LYS A 136 -9.53 -3.06 -2.88
N ILE A 137 -8.51 -3.91 -2.91
CA ILE A 137 -7.13 -3.52 -2.57
C ILE A 137 -6.63 -2.48 -3.56
N LYS A 138 -6.87 -2.70 -4.86
CA LYS A 138 -6.49 -1.75 -5.91
C LYS A 138 -7.20 -0.40 -5.73
N GLU A 139 -8.51 -0.42 -5.53
CA GLU A 139 -9.33 0.78 -5.31
C GLU A 139 -8.85 1.58 -4.10
N THR A 140 -8.55 0.90 -2.99
CA THR A 140 -8.01 1.54 -1.77
C THR A 140 -6.62 2.13 -2.02
N SER A 141 -5.76 1.41 -2.74
CA SER A 141 -4.42 1.89 -3.08
C SER A 141 -4.47 3.13 -4.00
N ASP A 142 -5.31 3.08 -5.04
CA ASP A 142 -5.53 4.22 -5.94
C ASP A 142 -6.09 5.43 -5.17
N PHE A 143 -7.01 5.19 -4.24
CA PHE A 143 -7.58 6.23 -3.37
C PHE A 143 -6.51 6.88 -2.48
N LEU A 144 -5.71 6.08 -1.77
CA LEU A 144 -4.62 6.59 -0.92
C LEU A 144 -3.61 7.41 -1.73
N LYS A 145 -3.30 6.98 -2.95
CA LYS A 145 -2.44 7.74 -3.86
C LYS A 145 -3.05 9.11 -4.21
N GLN A 146 -4.32 9.14 -4.61
CA GLN A 146 -4.99 10.40 -4.96
C GLN A 146 -5.09 11.37 -3.77
N LEU A 147 -5.31 10.85 -2.56
CA LEU A 147 -5.28 11.64 -1.33
C LEU A 147 -3.88 12.20 -1.05
N SER A 148 -2.84 11.38 -1.19
CA SER A 148 -1.44 11.79 -0.99
C SER A 148 -1.00 12.86 -2.00
N ASP A 149 -1.49 12.80 -3.23
CA ASP A 149 -1.21 13.80 -4.27
C ASP A 149 -1.96 15.13 -4.02
N GLY A 150 -2.80 15.20 -2.96
CA GLY A 150 -3.62 16.37 -2.64
C GLY A 150 -4.66 16.69 -3.73
N SER A 151 -5.01 15.69 -4.53
CA SER A 151 -5.89 15.83 -5.69
C SER A 151 -7.37 15.67 -5.33
N THR A 152 -8.25 15.99 -6.26
CA THR A 152 -9.68 15.71 -6.11
C THR A 152 -9.97 14.25 -6.46
N VAL A 153 -10.59 13.51 -5.53
CA VAL A 153 -11.08 12.15 -5.75
C VAL A 153 -12.53 12.22 -6.22
N THR A 154 -12.86 11.54 -7.31
CA THR A 154 -14.23 11.42 -7.82
C THR A 154 -14.74 10.01 -7.63
N TYR A 155 -15.96 9.90 -7.08
CA TYR A 155 -16.77 8.69 -7.06
C TYR A 155 -18.07 8.91 -7.84
N TYR A 156 -18.42 7.97 -8.72
CA TYR A 156 -19.65 8.05 -9.50
C TYR A 156 -20.81 7.47 -8.68
N GLY A 157 -21.78 8.33 -8.35
CA GLY A 157 -22.88 8.05 -7.43
C GLY A 157 -22.68 8.67 -6.05
N GLU A 158 -23.43 8.16 -5.07
CA GLU A 158 -23.37 8.55 -3.66
C GLU A 158 -22.31 7.72 -2.91
N ASP A 159 -21.31 8.37 -2.30
CA ASP A 159 -20.40 7.69 -1.37
C ASP A 159 -20.77 7.96 0.10
N ARG A 160 -21.42 6.97 0.71
CA ARG A 160 -21.92 7.05 2.09
C ARG A 160 -20.83 6.88 3.14
N ASP A 161 -19.78 6.13 2.81
CA ASP A 161 -18.72 5.79 3.75
C ASP A 161 -17.79 6.98 3.95
N TRP A 162 -17.54 7.77 2.90
CA TRP A 162 -16.79 9.01 2.98
C TRP A 162 -17.50 10.04 3.85
N LEU A 163 -18.79 10.30 3.60
CA LEU A 163 -19.56 11.26 4.39
C LEU A 163 -19.57 10.91 5.88
N LEU A 164 -19.89 9.65 6.21
CA LEU A 164 -19.93 9.20 7.60
C LEU A 164 -18.54 9.12 8.24
N GLY A 165 -17.53 8.66 7.49
CA GLY A 165 -16.16 8.56 7.94
C GLY A 165 -15.58 9.92 8.30
N LEU A 166 -15.68 10.89 7.38
CA LEU A 166 -15.21 12.26 7.60
C LEU A 166 -15.94 12.92 8.78
N THR A 167 -17.25 12.74 8.90
CA THR A 167 -18.01 13.27 10.04
C THR A 167 -17.54 12.75 11.39
N ARG A 168 -17.16 11.48 11.46
CA ARG A 168 -16.67 10.84 12.70
C ARG A 168 -15.23 11.23 13.04
N HIS A 169 -14.44 11.59 12.04
CA HIS A 169 -13.01 11.88 12.18
C HIS A 169 -12.66 13.36 12.09
N ALA A 170 -13.64 14.23 11.82
CA ALA A 170 -13.48 15.67 11.94
C ALA A 170 -13.09 16.05 13.37
N THR A 171 -12.20 17.04 13.49
CA THR A 171 -11.52 17.40 14.73
C THR A 171 -11.87 18.80 15.23
N ALA A 172 -12.26 19.71 14.33
CA ALA A 172 -12.48 21.12 14.62
C ALA A 172 -13.85 21.61 14.18
N SER A 173 -14.27 21.31 12.95
CA SER A 173 -15.54 21.82 12.42
C SER A 173 -16.13 21.04 11.27
N ILE A 174 -17.45 21.12 11.16
CA ILE A 174 -18.24 20.68 10.00
C ILE A 174 -19.13 21.84 9.55
N ASP A 175 -18.99 22.25 8.30
CA ASP A 175 -19.74 23.33 7.68
C ASP A 175 -20.47 22.82 6.42
N ALA A 176 -21.79 22.69 6.47
CA ALA A 176 -22.59 22.06 5.41
C ALA A 176 -23.56 23.02 4.71
N ILE A 177 -23.61 22.96 3.38
CA ILE A 177 -24.64 23.58 2.53
C ILE A 177 -25.50 22.46 1.98
N SER A 178 -26.78 22.49 2.36
CA SER A 178 -27.78 21.50 1.98
C SER A 178 -28.70 22.08 0.92
N LEU A 179 -28.67 21.50 -0.28
CA LEU A 179 -29.63 21.83 -1.33
C LEU A 179 -30.83 20.90 -1.25
N ALA A 180 -32.05 21.44 -1.38
CA ALA A 180 -33.26 20.61 -1.45
C ALA A 180 -33.17 19.54 -2.55
N SER A 181 -32.46 19.84 -3.66
CA SER A 181 -32.25 18.90 -4.76
C SER A 181 -31.41 17.68 -4.43
N VAL A 182 -30.71 17.68 -3.30
CA VAL A 182 -29.89 16.55 -2.83
C VAL A 182 -30.50 15.94 -1.57
N ASP A 183 -31.02 16.80 -0.68
CA ASP A 183 -31.35 16.42 0.69
C ASP A 183 -32.85 16.20 0.97
N HIS A 184 -33.75 16.35 -0.02
CA HIS A 184 -35.21 16.28 0.20
C HIS A 184 -35.65 15.03 0.99
N ASP A 185 -35.18 13.84 0.58
CA ASP A 185 -35.50 12.57 1.25
C ASP A 185 -34.38 12.06 2.17
N LEU A 186 -33.23 12.75 2.18
CA LEU A 186 -32.07 12.32 2.93
C LEU A 186 -32.40 12.20 4.42
N TRP A 187 -33.06 13.19 5.01
CA TRP A 187 -33.33 13.24 6.46
C TRP A 187 -34.27 12.14 6.97
N ASN A 188 -35.10 11.57 6.09
CA ASN A 188 -35.98 10.45 6.42
C ASN A 188 -35.33 9.09 6.07
N SER A 189 -34.16 9.09 5.43
CA SER A 189 -33.45 7.89 5.04
C SER A 189 -32.55 7.37 6.18
N GLU A 190 -32.21 6.08 6.14
CA GLU A 190 -31.28 5.47 7.10
C GLU A 190 -29.92 6.20 7.12
N ILE A 191 -29.41 6.60 5.94
CA ILE A 191 -28.12 7.26 5.84
C ILE A 191 -28.16 8.67 6.43
N GLY A 192 -29.22 9.44 6.19
CA GLY A 192 -29.39 10.77 6.80
C GLY A 192 -29.50 10.69 8.31
N LEU A 193 -30.24 9.71 8.86
CA LEU A 193 -30.30 9.49 10.31
C LEU A 193 -28.93 9.14 10.91
N ARG A 194 -28.15 8.30 10.24
CA ARG A 194 -26.77 7.98 10.67
C ARG A 194 -25.84 9.18 10.59
N TYR A 195 -25.99 10.02 9.59
CA TYR A 195 -25.22 11.25 9.43
C TYR A 195 -25.57 12.25 10.54
N LEU A 196 -26.85 12.45 10.83
CA LEU A 196 -27.32 13.28 11.94
C LEU A 196 -26.81 12.79 13.29
N ASP A 197 -26.84 11.48 13.56
CA ASP A 197 -26.28 10.93 14.79
C ASP A 197 -24.78 11.21 14.92
N ALA A 198 -24.04 11.07 13.81
CA ALA A 198 -22.61 11.36 13.79
C ALA A 198 -22.32 12.85 14.05
N GLN A 199 -23.06 13.75 13.41
CA GLN A 199 -22.97 15.20 13.65
C GLN A 199 -23.33 15.56 15.09
N ARG A 200 -24.42 15.01 15.63
CA ARG A 200 -24.84 15.20 17.02
C ARG A 200 -23.76 14.79 18.01
N ARG A 201 -23.11 13.63 17.79
CA ARG A 201 -22.02 13.16 18.65
C ARG A 201 -20.82 14.11 18.59
N ALA A 202 -20.48 14.57 17.40
CA ALA A 202 -19.35 15.46 17.22
C ALA A 202 -19.63 16.85 17.85
N ALA A 203 -20.84 17.40 17.66
CA ALA A 203 -21.28 18.62 18.34
C ALA A 203 -21.23 18.49 19.87
N ARG A 204 -21.70 17.37 20.42
CA ARG A 204 -21.63 17.08 21.87
C ARG A 204 -20.19 17.02 22.41
N ASN A 205 -19.24 16.64 21.58
CA ASN A 205 -17.82 16.63 21.92
C ASN A 205 -17.16 18.02 21.78
N GLY A 206 -17.95 19.08 21.58
CA GLY A 206 -17.47 20.46 21.49
C GLY A 206 -17.04 20.90 20.09
N MET A 207 -17.22 20.05 19.07
CA MET A 207 -16.92 20.41 17.69
C MET A 207 -17.98 21.36 17.13
N ARG A 208 -17.57 22.34 16.32
CA ARG A 208 -18.49 23.29 15.70
C ARG A 208 -19.18 22.66 14.49
N VAL A 209 -20.50 22.47 14.55
CA VAL A 209 -21.29 21.93 13.43
C VAL A 209 -22.29 22.97 12.96
N ARG A 210 -22.18 23.41 11.71
CA ARG A 210 -23.06 24.40 11.11
C ARG A 210 -23.68 23.89 9.82
N ARG A 211 -24.93 24.25 9.55
CA ARG A 211 -25.64 23.91 8.31
C ARG A 211 -26.45 25.07 7.75
N ILE A 212 -26.36 25.29 6.44
CA ILE A 212 -27.22 26.19 5.69
C ILE A 212 -28.17 25.35 4.85
N PHE A 213 -29.48 25.49 5.07
CA PHE A 213 -30.48 24.96 4.15
C PHE A 213 -30.81 26.00 3.09
N VAL A 214 -30.65 25.62 1.82
CA VAL A 214 -30.97 26.52 0.71
C VAL A 214 -32.35 26.20 0.12
N LEU A 215 -33.21 27.21 0.11
CA LEU A 215 -34.55 27.16 -0.48
C LEU A 215 -34.51 27.70 -1.90
N GLU A 216 -34.85 26.87 -2.89
CA GLU A 216 -34.96 27.27 -4.30
C GLU A 216 -36.07 28.31 -4.51
N ARG A 217 -37.21 28.10 -3.85
CA ARG A 217 -38.37 28.98 -3.84
C ARG A 217 -39.01 28.94 -2.45
N PRO A 218 -39.76 29.99 -2.05
CA PRO A 218 -40.63 29.92 -0.88
C PRO A 218 -41.80 28.97 -1.18
N ASP A 219 -41.53 27.67 -1.13
CA ASP A 219 -42.53 26.61 -1.22
C ASP A 219 -43.03 26.29 0.20
N PRO A 220 -44.34 26.46 0.48
CA PRO A 220 -44.90 26.20 1.80
C PRO A 220 -44.76 24.75 2.27
N GLU A 221 -44.86 23.76 1.37
CA GLU A 221 -44.82 22.34 1.74
C GLU A 221 -43.39 21.87 2.02
N LEU A 222 -42.46 22.23 1.13
CA LEU A 222 -41.03 22.00 1.32
C LEU A 222 -40.52 22.76 2.56
N GLY A 223 -41.01 23.98 2.76
CA GLY A 223 -40.74 24.80 3.93
C GLY A 223 -41.17 24.13 5.23
N ALA A 224 -42.33 23.50 5.29
CA ALA A 224 -42.80 22.79 6.48
C ALA A 224 -41.94 21.56 6.83
N LYS A 225 -41.57 20.75 5.83
CA LYS A 225 -40.67 19.60 6.04
C LYS A 225 -39.27 20.02 6.48
N LEU A 226 -38.72 21.05 5.83
CA LEU A 226 -37.42 21.61 6.19
C LEU A 226 -37.44 22.28 7.56
N LEU A 227 -38.57 22.86 7.98
CA LEU A 227 -38.71 23.42 9.32
C LEU A 227 -38.68 22.31 10.39
N GLY A 228 -39.30 21.16 10.13
CA GLY A 228 -39.18 19.99 11.01
C GLY A 228 -37.74 19.49 11.12
N ALA A 229 -37.05 19.31 10.00
CA ALA A 229 -35.64 18.92 9.98
C ALA A 229 -34.74 19.97 10.66
N TYR A 230 -35.06 21.25 10.50
CA TYR A 230 -34.39 22.35 11.18
C TYR A 230 -34.51 22.25 12.70
N GLU A 231 -35.73 22.09 13.22
CA GLU A 231 -35.98 22.05 14.66
C GLU A 231 -35.29 20.84 15.30
N GLU A 232 -35.35 19.69 14.63
CA GLU A 232 -34.67 18.47 15.06
C GLU A 232 -33.15 18.67 15.13
N GLN A 233 -32.54 19.22 14.09
CA GLN A 233 -31.09 19.43 14.06
C GLN A 233 -30.61 20.46 15.09
N ARG A 234 -31.40 21.52 15.33
CA ARG A 234 -31.09 22.50 16.37
C ARG A 234 -31.10 21.87 17.76
N GLN A 235 -32.01 20.94 18.05
CA GLN A 235 -32.02 20.18 19.30
C GLN A 235 -30.78 19.29 19.47
N MET A 236 -30.06 19.00 18.37
CA MET A 236 -28.82 18.23 18.36
C MET A 236 -27.56 19.09 18.52
N ALA A 237 -27.70 20.36 18.90
CA ALA A 237 -26.60 21.33 19.00
C ALA A 237 -25.89 21.60 17.65
N ILE A 238 -26.63 21.47 16.56
CA ILE A 238 -26.19 21.89 15.22
C ILE A 238 -26.70 23.32 15.01
N ASP A 239 -25.82 24.23 14.63
CA ASP A 239 -26.21 25.59 14.26
C ASP A 239 -26.77 25.56 12.85
N VAL A 240 -28.07 25.81 12.71
CA VAL A 240 -28.74 25.76 11.41
C VAL A 240 -29.22 27.15 11.01
N ARG A 241 -29.04 27.52 9.75
CA ARG A 241 -29.59 28.73 9.15
C ARG A 241 -30.30 28.43 7.83
N LEU A 242 -31.24 29.29 7.45
CA LEU A 242 -31.94 29.23 6.17
C LEU A 242 -31.42 30.30 5.22
N LEU A 243 -31.30 29.94 3.94
CA LEU A 243 -30.92 30.84 2.87
C LEU A 243 -31.89 30.68 1.70
N VAL A 244 -32.53 31.77 1.29
CA VAL A 244 -33.36 31.76 0.07
C VAL A 244 -32.46 32.06 -1.12
N ARG A 245 -32.48 31.22 -2.16
CA ARG A 245 -31.57 31.33 -3.30
C ARG A 245 -31.61 32.72 -3.98
N SER A 246 -32.79 33.34 -4.03
CA SER A 246 -32.98 34.69 -4.59
C SER A 246 -32.30 35.81 -3.80
N ALA A 247 -31.99 35.61 -2.51
CA ALA A 247 -31.28 36.58 -1.67
C ALA A 247 -29.76 36.53 -1.85
N VAL A 248 -29.24 35.49 -2.52
CA VAL A 248 -27.81 35.30 -2.76
C VAL A 248 -27.36 36.19 -3.93
N PRO A 249 -26.23 36.91 -3.86
CA PRO A 249 -25.68 37.63 -5.00
C PRO A 249 -25.40 36.72 -6.20
N THR A 250 -25.64 37.20 -7.42
CA THR A 250 -25.47 36.42 -8.68
C THR A 250 -24.13 35.68 -8.79
N PRO A 251 -22.96 36.27 -8.45
CA PRO A 251 -21.68 35.56 -8.52
C PRO A 251 -21.60 34.32 -7.62
N LEU A 252 -22.31 34.33 -6.48
CA LEU A 252 -22.37 33.22 -5.54
C LEU A 252 -23.48 32.22 -5.90
N GLN A 253 -24.58 32.67 -6.52
CA GLN A 253 -25.66 31.79 -6.97
C GLN A 253 -25.20 30.72 -7.98
N ILE A 254 -24.23 31.06 -8.84
CA ILE A 254 -23.65 30.16 -9.85
C ILE A 254 -22.78 29.09 -9.17
N GLN A 255 -22.20 29.44 -8.03
CA GLN A 255 -21.32 28.56 -7.27
C GLN A 255 -22.09 27.69 -6.28
N LEU A 256 -23.34 28.05 -5.96
CA LEU A 256 -24.14 27.32 -4.99
C LEU A 256 -24.27 25.84 -5.37
N ARG A 257 -23.85 24.97 -4.46
CA ARG A 257 -23.77 23.52 -4.62
C ARG A 257 -23.90 22.84 -3.27
N ASP A 258 -24.28 21.58 -3.29
CA ASP A 258 -24.31 20.76 -2.08
C ASP A 258 -22.88 20.40 -1.68
N LEU A 259 -22.52 20.76 -0.45
CA LEU A 259 -21.13 20.82 0.00
C LEU A 259 -21.05 20.61 1.51
N VAL A 260 -20.08 19.82 1.96
CA VAL A 260 -19.68 19.75 3.36
C VAL A 260 -18.17 20.00 3.47
N VAL A 261 -17.79 20.98 4.27
CA VAL A 261 -16.39 21.28 4.57
C VAL A 261 -16.05 20.75 5.96
N PHE A 262 -15.01 19.92 6.04
CA PHE A 262 -14.47 19.34 7.25
C PHE A 262 -13.15 20.02 7.61
N ASP A 263 -13.07 20.57 8.82
CA ASP A 263 -11.86 21.18 9.41
C ASP A 263 -11.16 22.25 8.55
N ASP A 264 -11.85 22.87 7.58
CA ASP A 264 -11.24 23.73 6.55
C ASP A 264 -10.12 23.04 5.74
N ILE A 265 -10.10 21.69 5.71
CA ILE A 265 -9.04 20.88 5.08
C ILE A 265 -9.60 19.98 3.96
N VAL A 266 -10.82 19.47 4.10
CA VAL A 266 -11.44 18.59 3.09
C VAL A 266 -12.84 19.09 2.76
N ALA A 267 -13.17 19.15 1.46
CA ALA A 267 -14.52 19.44 0.99
C ALA A 267 -15.13 18.20 0.32
N TYR A 268 -16.32 17.81 0.78
CA TYR A 268 -17.16 16.78 0.19
C TYR A 268 -18.24 17.47 -0.66
N GLU A 269 -18.22 17.28 -1.96
CA GLU A 269 -19.18 17.88 -2.90
C GLU A 269 -20.05 16.80 -3.51
N THR A 270 -21.35 17.05 -3.61
CA THR A 270 -22.26 16.18 -4.37
C THR A 270 -22.88 16.94 -5.54
N THR A 271 -22.98 16.26 -6.67
CA THR A 271 -23.63 16.79 -7.87
C THR A 271 -24.88 15.97 -8.17
N PRO A 272 -26.07 16.58 -8.17
CA PRO A 272 -27.29 15.87 -8.53
C PRO A 272 -27.37 15.63 -10.04
N THR A 273 -28.11 14.59 -10.45
CA THR A 273 -28.39 14.28 -11.85
C THR A 273 -29.18 15.38 -12.56
N ILE A 274 -30.09 16.02 -11.84
CA ILE A 274 -30.96 17.10 -12.30
C ILE A 274 -31.28 18.06 -11.14
N SER A 275 -31.81 19.24 -11.44
CA SER A 275 -32.12 20.25 -10.42
C SER A 275 -33.47 20.07 -9.72
N ASP A 276 -34.36 19.20 -10.23
CA ASP A 276 -35.67 18.95 -9.62
C ASP A 276 -35.52 18.13 -8.33
N PRO A 277 -35.88 18.67 -7.15
CA PRO A 277 -35.72 17.98 -5.87
C PRO A 277 -36.45 16.66 -5.70
N HIS A 278 -37.54 16.43 -6.44
CA HIS A 278 -38.31 15.20 -6.30
C HIS A 278 -37.78 14.06 -7.17
N LEU A 279 -36.93 14.36 -8.14
CA LEU A 279 -36.44 13.41 -9.13
C LEU A 279 -34.91 13.29 -9.15
N ALA A 280 -34.21 14.21 -8.49
CA ALA A 280 -32.76 14.23 -8.42
C ALA A 280 -32.20 13.02 -7.65
N GLN A 281 -31.09 12.50 -8.16
CA GLN A 281 -30.25 11.50 -7.50
C GLN A 281 -28.82 12.01 -7.50
N VAL A 282 -27.97 11.53 -6.59
CA VAL A 282 -26.54 11.89 -6.60
C VAL A 282 -25.86 11.22 -7.80
N ALA A 283 -25.41 12.01 -8.76
CA ALA A 283 -24.69 11.54 -9.94
C ALA A 283 -23.20 11.33 -9.65
N GLU A 284 -22.63 12.21 -8.84
CA GLU A 284 -21.20 12.24 -8.56
C GLU A 284 -20.96 12.77 -7.14
N THR A 285 -20.01 12.16 -6.45
CA THR A 285 -19.45 12.61 -5.19
C THR A 285 -17.98 12.92 -5.38
N ARG A 286 -17.51 14.06 -4.86
CA ARG A 286 -16.10 14.46 -4.94
C ARG A 286 -15.54 14.76 -3.56
N LEU A 287 -14.31 14.29 -3.31
CA LEU A 287 -13.49 14.76 -2.21
C LEU A 287 -12.42 15.69 -2.74
N VAL A 288 -12.47 16.94 -2.32
CA VAL A 288 -11.54 17.98 -2.69
C VAL A 288 -10.57 18.21 -1.54
N LEU A 289 -9.28 17.99 -1.79
CA LEU A 289 -8.19 18.18 -0.84
C LEU A 289 -7.23 19.31 -1.22
N THR A 290 -7.36 19.84 -2.45
CA THR A 290 -6.51 20.93 -2.93
C THR A 290 -6.72 22.18 -2.07
N ALA A 291 -5.70 22.61 -1.34
CA ALA A 291 -5.79 23.69 -0.35
C ALA A 291 -6.43 24.99 -0.90
N ALA A 292 -6.10 25.38 -2.14
CA ALA A 292 -6.70 26.55 -2.78
C ALA A 292 -8.22 26.38 -2.95
N ARG A 293 -8.66 25.21 -3.42
CA ARG A 293 -10.08 24.93 -3.68
C ARG A 293 -10.87 24.76 -2.38
N VAL A 294 -10.29 24.12 -1.38
CA VAL A 294 -10.91 24.01 -0.05
C VAL A 294 -11.08 25.39 0.56
N LYS A 295 -10.07 26.26 0.45
CA LYS A 295 -10.16 27.65 0.91
C LYS A 295 -11.30 28.41 0.22
N ASP A 296 -11.47 28.24 -1.09
CA ASP A 296 -12.59 28.83 -1.83
C ASP A 296 -13.94 28.31 -1.31
N CYS A 297 -14.06 26.99 -1.08
CA CYS A 297 -15.25 26.37 -0.51
C CYS A 297 -15.57 26.92 0.90
N SER A 298 -14.57 27.00 1.78
CA SER A 298 -14.70 27.56 3.12
C SER A 298 -15.09 29.05 3.09
N GLN A 299 -14.51 29.82 2.17
CA GLN A 299 -14.85 31.24 2.01
C GLN A 299 -16.29 31.40 1.53
N MET A 300 -16.69 30.65 0.51
CA MET A 300 -18.05 30.64 0.01
C MET A 300 -19.05 30.29 1.12
N PHE A 301 -18.76 29.25 1.92
CA PHE A 301 -19.60 28.90 3.06
C PHE A 301 -19.77 30.08 4.02
N ARG A 302 -18.67 30.73 4.42
CA ARG A 302 -18.71 31.89 5.34
C ARG A 302 -19.53 33.05 4.77
N GLU A 303 -19.36 33.36 3.50
CA GLU A 303 -20.15 34.42 2.85
C GLU A 303 -21.65 34.10 2.84
N LEU A 304 -22.02 32.85 2.53
CA LEU A 304 -23.41 32.41 2.56
C LEU A 304 -23.97 32.34 3.99
N TRP A 305 -23.13 32.01 4.97
CA TRP A 305 -23.50 31.98 6.38
C TRP A 305 -23.94 33.35 6.88
N GLU A 306 -23.21 34.41 6.51
CA GLU A 306 -23.57 35.79 6.88
C GLU A 306 -24.86 36.29 6.20
N LEU A 307 -25.19 35.77 5.01
CA LEU A 307 -26.44 36.08 4.31
C LEU A 307 -27.64 35.25 4.80
N SER A 308 -27.38 34.15 5.48
CA SER A 308 -28.41 33.24 5.97
C SER A 308 -29.00 33.72 7.30
N CYS A 309 -30.28 33.42 7.52
CA CYS A 309 -31.01 33.86 8.71
C CYS A 309 -31.41 32.69 9.60
N GLU A 310 -31.58 32.96 10.90
CA GLU A 310 -32.26 32.04 11.79
C GLU A 310 -33.76 32.03 11.44
N PRO A 311 -34.39 30.87 11.24
CA PRO A 311 -35.82 30.82 10.99
C PRO A 311 -36.60 31.46 12.13
N GLY A 312 -37.51 32.36 11.78
CA GLY A 312 -38.30 33.18 12.71
C GLY A 312 -37.84 34.65 12.80
N THR A 313 -36.61 35.00 12.40
CA THR A 313 -36.16 36.41 12.38
C THR A 313 -36.53 37.16 11.09
N GLY A 314 -36.75 36.44 9.99
CA GLY A 314 -37.10 37.01 8.68
C GLY A 314 -38.57 37.48 8.53
N GLN A 315 -39.42 37.28 9.53
CA GLN A 315 -40.85 37.62 9.48
C GLN A 315 -41.17 39.01 10.09
N ARG A 316 -40.16 39.79 10.49
CA ARG A 316 -40.34 41.14 11.07
C ARG A 316 -40.14 42.30 10.10
N ASN A 317 -39.68 42.06 8.88
CA ASN A 317 -39.45 43.11 7.87
C ASN A 317 -40.07 42.75 6.51
N ALA A 318 -41.34 42.35 6.51
CA ALA A 318 -42.21 42.37 5.33
C ALA A 318 -43.49 43.13 5.69
#